data_AF-A0A2N9K8P5-F1
#
_entry.id   AF-A0A2N9K8P5-F1
#
_cell.length_a   1.000
_cell.length_b   1.000
_cell.length_c   1.000
_cell.angle_alpha   90.00
_cell.angle_beta   90.00
_cell.angle_gamma   90.00
#
_symmetry.space_group_name_H-M   'P 1'
#
loop_
_entity.id
_entity.type
_entity.pdbx_description
1 polymer ?
#
loop_
_entity_poly.entity_id
_entity_poly.type
_entity_poly.pdbx_seq_one_letter_code
_entity_poly.pdbx_strand_id
1 'polypeptide(L)'
;MITINNEPTAYTPIFLGTTQHSLRLSLKILIMVGMKLNDEIIETYNVTVSAIELGYLPSIGSEIAIDEITGSELSGFKAKLTAPDAQIQNTASTDLKKLVDLKNVGRYQLMKRKKIMTQDLNAPKLTNDNLILIRQLLGVTQQELANAMGINEKTIRRIESKEQGITDTFVDKLLVAYPEFAESIEVQFDWVSLTFPDLTSKQVIADVLRIQENLFLERPTSQNFYTREMAFAGEKNIYIQDFAPVKNPETQAVDQKFGTTLYLTGKGTRLFEKALLEQNMNWRDFFEKARLYRGHLTRLDIAINDKWGLLNMNDLVKAVQEKRFWSKSKSYAVHGNVDDGWTVDFGKSPFVIRAYDKHKEQANKGYDTDVKTRVELELHQDKAEYVLDEWLSHDKKLVDITFDILYTYLWFTNEPIDAQKLKSDKVREVIEQTVEPMPAWSLLTALGNRMKFVRQPKQQSVERIEKWVLQSVVPSLAVLKKTGHWHEIIEAINTVELSAEQQKLVMATTKNAITQASKQLNINFEKPTKKYNEDDEQGKGHDNV
;
A
#
# COMPACT_ATOMS: atom_id res chain seq x y z
N MET A 1 4.40 18.17 -44.85
CA MET A 1 3.92 17.17 -45.82
C MET A 1 4.49 15.84 -45.39
N ILE A 2 3.64 14.86 -45.07
CA ILE A 2 4.07 13.53 -44.62
C ILE A 2 3.80 12.57 -45.76
N THR A 3 4.80 11.78 -46.14
CA THR A 3 4.67 10.82 -47.24
C THR A 3 4.26 9.46 -46.68
N ILE A 4 3.08 8.98 -47.09
CA ILE A 4 2.57 7.64 -46.75
C ILE A 4 2.37 6.92 -48.08
N ASN A 5 2.90 5.70 -48.22
CA ASN A 5 2.83 4.92 -49.47
C ASN A 5 3.34 5.68 -50.73
N ASN A 6 4.41 6.47 -50.59
CA ASN A 6 5.00 7.30 -51.66
C ASN A 6 4.12 8.45 -52.18
N GLU A 7 3.01 8.78 -51.51
CA GLU A 7 2.20 9.96 -51.82
C GLU A 7 2.42 11.06 -50.77
N PRO A 8 2.98 12.22 -51.15
CA PRO A 8 3.18 13.33 -50.23
C PRO A 8 1.84 14.05 -50.03
N THR A 9 1.28 13.92 -48.83
CA THR A 9 -0.02 14.51 -48.50
C THR A 9 0.06 15.30 -47.18
N ALA A 10 -0.77 16.33 -47.05
CA ALA A 10 -0.87 17.15 -45.84
C ALA A 10 -1.75 16.44 -44.80
N TYR A 11 -1.16 15.48 -44.09
CA TYR A 11 -1.81 14.85 -42.94
C TYR A 11 -1.71 15.74 -41.69
N THR A 12 -2.76 15.78 -40.89
CA THR A 12 -2.75 16.37 -39.54
C THR A 12 -2.41 15.27 -38.52
N PRO A 13 -1.28 15.35 -37.80
CA PRO A 13 -0.92 14.35 -36.80
C PRO A 13 -1.72 14.54 -35.52
N ILE A 14 -2.39 13.47 -35.06
CA ILE A 14 -3.25 13.48 -33.88
C ILE A 14 -2.67 12.54 -32.82
N PHE A 15 -2.54 13.01 -31.59
CA PHE A 15 -2.11 12.16 -30.46
C PHE A 15 -3.20 11.16 -30.08
N LEU A 16 -2.90 9.85 -30.14
CA LEU A 16 -3.83 8.76 -29.84
C LEU A 16 -3.55 8.08 -28.50
N GLY A 17 -2.49 8.50 -27.79
CA GLY A 17 -2.13 7.99 -26.48
C GLY A 17 -0.72 7.41 -26.47
N THR A 18 -0.44 6.58 -25.48
CA THR A 18 0.90 6.00 -25.29
C THR A 18 0.84 4.49 -25.20
N THR A 19 1.88 3.84 -25.68
CA THR A 19 1.98 2.37 -25.70
C THR A 19 2.82 1.82 -24.55
N GLN A 20 3.40 2.68 -23.71
CA GLN A 20 4.11 2.29 -22.49
C GLN A 20 3.17 2.21 -21.29
N HIS A 21 3.34 1.16 -20.47
CA HIS A 21 2.56 0.92 -19.25
C HIS A 21 2.89 1.89 -18.11
N SER A 22 4.07 2.55 -18.15
CA SER A 22 4.49 3.59 -17.21
C SER A 22 4.75 4.90 -17.93
N LEU A 23 3.71 5.71 -18.06
CA LEU A 23 3.63 6.91 -18.87
C LEU A 23 4.58 8.07 -18.50
N ARG A 24 5.21 8.02 -17.32
CA ARG A 24 5.82 9.22 -16.72
C ARG A 24 7.32 9.36 -16.90
N LEU A 25 8.05 8.35 -17.38
CA LEU A 25 9.46 8.23 -16.97
C LEU A 25 10.41 7.75 -18.09
N SER A 26 10.32 8.30 -19.29
CA SER A 26 11.38 8.20 -20.29
C SER A 26 11.59 9.57 -20.95
N LEU A 27 12.85 9.97 -21.18
CA LEU A 27 13.18 11.12 -22.03
C LEU A 27 12.72 10.92 -23.48
N LYS A 28 12.44 9.68 -23.84
CA LYS A 28 11.93 9.21 -25.12
C LYS A 28 10.65 8.41 -24.88
N ILE A 29 9.50 9.05 -25.02
CA ILE A 29 8.18 8.42 -24.78
C ILE A 29 7.71 7.77 -26.06
N LEU A 30 7.25 6.52 -25.99
CA LEU A 30 6.59 5.88 -27.13
C LEU A 30 5.11 6.28 -27.13
N ILE A 31 4.75 7.12 -28.10
CA ILE A 31 3.39 7.60 -28.31
C ILE A 31 2.78 6.96 -29.55
N MET A 32 1.46 6.90 -29.60
CA MET A 32 0.70 6.54 -30.78
C MET A 32 0.17 7.80 -31.44
N VAL A 33 0.38 7.93 -32.74
CA VAL A 33 -0.02 9.09 -33.55
C VAL A 33 -0.86 8.61 -34.73
N GLY A 34 -2.03 9.22 -34.92
CA GLY A 34 -2.88 9.01 -36.09
C GLY A 34 -2.61 10.08 -37.15
N MET A 35 -2.50 9.68 -38.40
CA MET A 35 -2.38 10.61 -39.54
C MET A 35 -3.76 10.88 -40.11
N LYS A 36 -4.30 12.06 -39.81
CA LYS A 36 -5.65 12.46 -40.20
C LYS A 36 -5.64 13.15 -41.58
N LEU A 37 -6.52 12.72 -42.48
CA LEU A 37 -6.79 13.37 -43.77
C LEU A 37 -8.31 13.33 -44.01
N ASN A 38 -8.92 14.45 -44.38
CA ASN A 38 -10.37 14.55 -44.64
C ASN A 38 -11.25 13.97 -43.53
N ASP A 39 -10.89 14.26 -42.27
CA ASP A 39 -11.56 13.76 -41.06
C ASP A 39 -11.45 12.26 -40.77
N GLU A 40 -10.65 11.51 -41.54
CA GLU A 40 -10.35 10.10 -41.30
C GLU A 40 -8.90 9.89 -40.87
N ILE A 41 -8.67 8.95 -39.94
CA ILE A 41 -7.33 8.46 -39.62
C ILE A 41 -6.95 7.44 -40.68
N ILE A 42 -6.01 7.80 -41.55
CA ILE A 42 -5.58 6.97 -42.68
C ILE A 42 -4.60 5.90 -42.22
N GLU A 43 -3.69 6.25 -41.31
CA GLU A 43 -2.65 5.37 -40.78
C GLU A 43 -2.31 5.75 -39.33
N THR A 44 -1.76 4.80 -38.58
CA THR A 44 -1.31 5.00 -37.19
C THR A 44 0.14 4.58 -37.03
N TYR A 45 0.90 5.37 -36.28
CA TYR A 45 2.33 5.15 -36.06
C TYR A 45 2.64 5.16 -34.58
N ASN A 46 3.54 4.27 -34.17
CA ASN A 46 4.23 4.41 -32.89
C ASN A 46 5.46 5.29 -33.12
N VAL A 47 5.51 6.43 -32.46
CA VAL A 47 6.56 7.43 -32.61
C VAL A 47 7.23 7.63 -31.26
N THR A 48 8.56 7.70 -31.27
CA THR A 48 9.32 8.04 -30.07
C THR A 48 9.52 9.55 -30.03
N VAL A 49 9.02 10.20 -28.99
CA VAL A 49 9.08 11.66 -28.84
C VAL A 49 9.90 12.08 -27.64
N SER A 50 10.59 13.22 -27.76
CA SER A 50 11.34 13.82 -26.66
C SER A 50 10.36 14.37 -25.62
N ALA A 51 10.46 13.90 -24.37
CA ALA A 51 9.64 14.41 -23.28
C ALA A 51 9.93 15.89 -22.95
N ILE A 52 11.11 16.39 -23.35
CA ILE A 52 11.54 17.78 -23.13
C ILE A 52 10.77 18.77 -24.01
N GLU A 53 10.43 18.37 -25.24
CA GLU A 53 9.71 19.22 -26.19
C GLU A 53 8.21 19.29 -25.90
N LEU A 54 7.63 18.21 -25.34
CA LEU A 54 6.20 18.15 -25.04
C LEU A 54 5.84 18.89 -23.74
N GLY A 55 6.73 18.95 -22.76
CA GLY A 55 6.47 19.52 -21.43
C GLY A 55 5.45 18.71 -20.62
N TYR A 56 4.20 18.64 -21.09
CA TYR A 56 3.13 17.76 -20.63
C TYR A 56 2.55 16.99 -21.82
N LEU A 57 2.13 15.74 -21.62
CA LEU A 57 1.46 14.98 -22.68
C LEU A 57 0.13 15.66 -23.03
N PRO A 58 -0.14 15.89 -24.33
CA PRO A 58 -1.37 16.51 -24.78
C PRO A 58 -2.58 15.61 -24.52
N SER A 59 -3.79 16.18 -24.53
CA SER A 59 -4.99 15.35 -24.45
C SER A 59 -5.10 14.47 -25.70
N ILE A 60 -5.59 13.25 -25.56
CA ILE A 60 -5.84 12.38 -26.72
C ILE A 60 -6.85 13.07 -27.65
N GLY A 61 -6.55 13.07 -28.94
CA GLY A 61 -7.26 13.84 -29.96
C GLY A 61 -6.67 15.22 -30.25
N SER A 62 -5.68 15.69 -29.46
CA SER A 62 -4.98 16.95 -29.76
C SER A 62 -4.11 16.79 -31.01
N GLU A 63 -4.07 17.83 -31.83
CA GLU A 63 -3.05 17.97 -32.85
C GLU A 63 -1.68 18.12 -32.17
N ILE A 64 -0.68 17.46 -32.74
CA ILE A 64 0.69 17.55 -32.26
C ILE A 64 1.59 18.03 -33.40
N ALA A 65 2.42 19.02 -33.09
CA ALA A 65 3.49 19.43 -33.99
C ALA A 65 4.52 18.30 -34.05
N ILE A 66 4.70 17.73 -35.24
CA ILE A 66 5.78 16.78 -35.51
C ILE A 66 6.60 17.39 -36.63
N ASP A 67 7.80 17.82 -36.28
CA ASP A 67 8.66 18.58 -37.17
C ASP A 67 9.34 17.65 -38.18
N GLU A 68 9.81 16.48 -37.75
CA GLU A 68 10.41 15.44 -38.60
C GLU A 68 10.16 14.03 -38.04
N ILE A 69 9.79 13.06 -38.90
CA ILE A 69 9.77 11.62 -38.55
C ILE A 69 10.98 10.96 -39.23
N THR A 70 12.09 10.84 -38.53
CA THR A 70 13.25 10.05 -38.99
C THR A 70 13.09 8.61 -38.53
N GLY A 71 12.73 7.71 -39.44
CA GLY A 71 12.47 6.29 -39.13
C GLY A 71 13.71 5.40 -39.12
N SER A 72 13.75 4.42 -38.21
CA SER A 72 14.40 3.13 -38.48
C SER A 72 13.94 1.94 -37.62
N GLU A 73 12.79 1.97 -36.94
CA GLU A 73 12.26 0.77 -36.26
C GLU A 73 10.75 0.62 -36.47
N LEU A 74 10.39 0.12 -37.65
CA LEU A 74 9.02 -0.21 -38.04
C LEU A 74 8.79 -1.71 -37.82
N SER A 75 8.26 -2.09 -36.66
CA SER A 75 7.60 -3.40 -36.48
C SER A 75 6.10 -3.17 -36.26
N GLY A 76 5.31 -3.61 -37.24
CA GLY A 76 3.94 -3.17 -37.44
C GLY A 76 2.84 -3.90 -36.67
N PHE A 77 1.64 -3.34 -36.82
CA PHE A 77 0.34 -3.99 -36.75
C PHE A 77 -0.60 -3.21 -37.69
N LYS A 78 -1.34 -3.90 -38.56
CA LYS A 78 -2.46 -3.33 -39.33
C LYS A 78 -3.76 -3.65 -38.60
N ALA A 79 -4.38 -2.66 -37.98
CA ALA A 79 -5.79 -2.76 -37.58
C ALA A 79 -6.61 -1.88 -38.53
N LYS A 80 -7.41 -2.52 -39.40
CA LYS A 80 -8.44 -1.82 -40.18
C LYS A 80 -9.57 -1.42 -39.23
N LEU A 81 -9.70 -0.14 -38.92
CA LEU A 81 -10.96 0.42 -38.43
C LEU A 81 -11.81 0.79 -39.65
N THR A 82 -12.68 -0.12 -40.09
CA THR A 82 -13.81 0.25 -40.96
C THR A 82 -14.93 0.79 -40.08
N ALA A 83 -15.21 2.09 -40.18
CA ALA A 83 -16.42 2.68 -39.62
C ALA A 83 -17.65 2.19 -40.40
N PRO A 84 -18.77 1.88 -39.73
CA PRO A 84 -20.08 2.07 -40.32
C PRO A 84 -20.65 3.40 -39.81
N ASP A 85 -20.88 4.30 -40.76
CA ASP A 85 -21.84 5.40 -40.79
C ASP A 85 -22.45 5.82 -39.43
N ALA A 86 -21.96 6.93 -38.89
CA ALA A 86 -22.77 7.77 -38.01
C ALA A 86 -22.44 9.24 -38.27
N GLN A 87 -23.48 9.96 -38.68
CA GLN A 87 -23.51 11.40 -38.89
C GLN A 87 -22.82 12.18 -37.77
N ILE A 88 -22.11 13.22 -38.19
CA ILE A 88 -21.48 14.24 -37.37
C ILE A 88 -22.54 14.87 -36.45
N GLN A 89 -22.58 14.42 -35.20
CA GLN A 89 -23.17 15.15 -34.08
C GLN A 89 -22.26 15.00 -32.85
N ASN A 90 -21.45 16.02 -32.59
CA ASN A 90 -20.90 16.36 -31.27
C ASN A 90 -20.30 15.20 -30.43
N THR A 91 -19.58 14.27 -31.04
CA THR A 91 -19.02 13.07 -30.39
C THR A 91 -17.68 13.29 -29.68
N ALA A 92 -16.99 14.41 -29.89
CA ALA A 92 -15.73 14.71 -29.19
C ALA A 92 -15.90 14.66 -27.66
N SER A 93 -17.04 15.11 -27.12
CA SER A 93 -17.37 14.99 -25.69
C SER A 93 -17.62 13.54 -25.23
N THR A 94 -18.06 12.67 -26.13
CA THR A 94 -18.40 11.27 -25.85
C THR A 94 -17.15 10.40 -25.87
N ASP A 95 -16.22 10.66 -26.77
CA ASP A 95 -14.94 9.96 -26.85
C ASP A 95 -13.94 10.47 -25.80
N LEU A 96 -14.00 11.76 -25.40
CA LEU A 96 -13.30 12.29 -24.23
C LEU A 96 -13.81 11.65 -22.92
N LYS A 97 -15.11 11.33 -22.83
CA LYS A 97 -15.69 10.55 -21.72
C LYS A 97 -15.13 9.12 -21.69
N LYS A 98 -15.03 8.45 -22.84
CA LYS A 98 -14.40 7.12 -22.95
C LYS A 98 -12.90 7.13 -22.57
N LEU A 99 -12.22 8.26 -22.75
CA LEU A 99 -10.82 8.48 -22.35
C LEU A 99 -10.64 8.78 -20.86
N VAL A 100 -11.57 9.50 -20.25
CA VAL A 100 -11.70 9.57 -18.79
C VAL A 100 -12.02 8.18 -18.22
N ASP A 101 -12.84 7.38 -18.91
CA ASP A 101 -13.09 5.97 -18.56
C ASP A 101 -11.82 5.09 -18.71
N LEU A 102 -10.88 5.46 -19.59
CA LEU A 102 -9.54 4.84 -19.71
C LEU A 102 -8.58 5.27 -18.57
N LYS A 103 -8.61 6.53 -18.12
CA LYS A 103 -7.93 6.95 -16.86
C LYS A 103 -8.52 6.23 -15.63
N ASN A 104 -9.80 5.88 -15.68
CA ASN A 104 -10.47 5.04 -14.70
C ASN A 104 -10.15 3.55 -14.86
N VAL A 105 -9.23 3.11 -15.74
CA VAL A 105 -8.87 1.68 -15.85
C VAL A 105 -8.26 1.17 -14.56
N GLY A 106 -7.41 1.95 -13.88
CA GLY A 106 -6.87 1.57 -12.57
C GLY A 106 -7.98 1.35 -11.55
N ARG A 107 -8.86 2.36 -11.39
CA ARG A 107 -10.06 2.28 -10.54
C ARG A 107 -10.99 1.13 -10.96
N TYR A 108 -11.25 0.91 -12.24
CA TYR A 108 -12.05 -0.19 -12.76
C TYR A 108 -11.43 -1.56 -12.47
N GLN A 109 -10.12 -1.68 -12.66
CA GLN A 109 -9.37 -2.89 -12.35
C GLN A 109 -9.38 -3.17 -10.85
N LEU A 110 -9.26 -2.14 -10.01
CA LEU A 110 -9.36 -2.18 -8.56
C LEU A 110 -10.79 -2.41 -8.05
N MET A 111 -11.83 -1.96 -8.75
CA MET A 111 -13.18 -1.82 -8.17
C MET A 111 -14.27 -2.60 -8.91
N LYS A 112 -13.89 -3.36 -9.95
CA LYS A 112 -14.77 -4.06 -10.92
C LYS A 112 -16.15 -4.42 -10.35
N ARG A 113 -17.16 -3.58 -10.64
CA ARG A 113 -18.62 -3.76 -10.44
C ARG A 113 -19.47 -2.55 -10.77
N LYS A 114 -18.88 -1.36 -10.96
CA LYS A 114 -19.66 -0.17 -11.27
C LYS A 114 -19.79 0.06 -12.76
N LYS A 115 -21.04 0.14 -13.20
CA LYS A 115 -21.41 0.63 -14.53
C LYS A 115 -21.09 2.12 -14.70
N ILE A 116 -20.98 2.85 -13.58
CA ILE A 116 -20.65 4.28 -13.51
C ILE A 116 -19.40 4.45 -12.62
N MET A 117 -18.25 4.78 -13.22
CA MET A 117 -16.96 4.85 -12.52
C MET A 117 -16.92 5.92 -11.41
N THR A 118 -17.80 6.92 -11.48
CA THR A 118 -17.91 8.01 -10.50
C THR A 118 -18.79 7.71 -9.30
N GLN A 119 -19.54 6.61 -9.29
CA GLN A 119 -20.36 6.25 -8.14
C GLN A 119 -19.44 5.79 -7.00
N ASP A 120 -19.68 6.20 -5.75
CA ASP A 120 -18.95 5.73 -4.57
C ASP A 120 -19.47 4.39 -4.08
N LEU A 121 -18.57 3.56 -3.50
CA LEU A 121 -18.97 2.23 -3.05
C LEU A 121 -19.62 2.54 -1.72
N ASN A 122 -20.95 2.40 -1.66
CA ASN A 122 -21.61 2.59 -0.39
C ASN A 122 -21.09 1.49 0.52
N ALA A 123 -20.43 1.89 1.61
CA ALA A 123 -20.09 0.97 2.69
C ALA A 123 -21.35 0.13 2.99
N PRO A 124 -21.22 -1.20 3.09
CA PRO A 124 -22.38 -2.03 3.36
C PRO A 124 -23.03 -1.53 4.66
N LYS A 125 -24.36 -1.36 4.64
CA LYS A 125 -25.07 -0.90 5.83
C LYS A 125 -24.98 -1.98 6.92
N LEU A 126 -24.82 -1.55 8.16
CA LEU A 126 -24.91 -2.44 9.31
C LEU A 126 -26.27 -3.14 9.34
N THR A 127 -26.26 -4.44 9.63
CA THR A 127 -27.45 -5.29 9.77
C THR A 127 -27.77 -5.56 11.23
N ASN A 128 -28.92 -6.19 11.49
CA ASN A 128 -29.28 -6.66 12.83
C ASN A 128 -28.24 -7.64 13.40
N ASP A 129 -27.68 -8.53 12.56
CA ASP A 129 -26.70 -9.53 13.01
C ASP A 129 -25.39 -8.85 13.42
N ASN A 130 -25.05 -7.73 12.76
CA ASN A 130 -23.95 -6.90 13.21
C ASN A 130 -24.22 -6.33 14.60
N LEU A 131 -25.41 -5.76 14.87
CA LEU A 131 -25.72 -5.24 16.21
C LEU A 131 -25.65 -6.32 17.29
N ILE A 132 -26.17 -7.52 17.00
CA ILE A 132 -26.08 -8.66 17.91
C ILE A 132 -24.62 -9.00 18.21
N LEU A 133 -23.77 -9.08 17.17
CA LEU A 133 -22.34 -9.37 17.32
C LEU A 133 -21.63 -8.29 18.15
N ILE A 134 -21.89 -7.01 17.86
CA ILE A 134 -21.33 -5.88 18.62
C ILE A 134 -21.66 -6.03 20.10
N ARG A 135 -22.93 -6.29 20.41
CA ARG A 135 -23.41 -6.46 21.78
C ARG A 135 -22.75 -7.65 22.48
N GLN A 136 -22.56 -8.77 21.78
CA GLN A 136 -21.86 -9.94 22.29
C GLN A 136 -20.38 -9.65 22.59
N LEU A 137 -19.69 -8.94 21.69
CA LEU A 137 -18.29 -8.56 21.86
C LEU A 137 -18.09 -7.55 23.00
N LEU A 138 -19.05 -6.65 23.21
CA LEU A 138 -19.08 -5.74 24.37
C LEU A 138 -19.47 -6.44 25.68
N GLY A 139 -20.09 -7.64 25.60
CA GLY A 139 -20.58 -8.36 26.77
C GLY A 139 -21.76 -7.68 27.47
N VAL A 140 -22.59 -6.92 26.75
CA VAL A 140 -23.69 -6.12 27.33
C VAL A 140 -25.07 -6.66 26.96
N THR A 141 -26.08 -6.31 27.76
CA THR A 141 -27.49 -6.60 27.49
C THR A 141 -28.12 -5.53 26.58
N GLN A 142 -29.30 -5.81 26.02
CA GLN A 142 -30.04 -4.81 25.22
C GLN A 142 -30.35 -3.55 26.04
N GLN A 143 -30.65 -3.71 27.33
CA GLN A 143 -30.93 -2.59 28.23
C GLN A 143 -29.69 -1.75 28.53
N GLU A 144 -28.55 -2.38 28.78
CA GLU A 144 -27.28 -1.67 29.03
C GLU A 144 -26.83 -0.89 27.79
N LEU A 145 -26.90 -1.50 26.61
CA LEU A 145 -26.60 -0.85 25.34
C LEU A 145 -27.52 0.37 25.10
N ALA A 146 -28.83 0.21 25.34
CA ALA A 146 -29.79 1.29 25.20
C ALA A 146 -29.52 2.45 26.18
N ASN A 147 -29.19 2.14 27.43
CA ASN A 147 -28.83 3.12 28.45
C ASN A 147 -27.58 3.91 28.04
N ALA A 148 -26.52 3.21 27.60
CA ALA A 148 -25.27 3.84 27.15
C ALA A 148 -25.49 4.77 25.94
N MET A 149 -26.36 4.37 25.01
CA MET A 149 -26.69 5.16 23.82
C MET A 149 -27.76 6.25 24.07
N GLY A 150 -28.34 6.31 25.28
CA GLY A 150 -29.43 7.24 25.60
C GLY A 150 -30.67 7.04 24.73
N ILE A 151 -31.04 5.79 24.44
CA ILE A 151 -32.22 5.42 23.64
C ILE A 151 -33.11 4.41 24.38
N ASN A 152 -34.30 4.13 23.84
CA ASN A 152 -35.20 3.15 24.41
C ASN A 152 -34.71 1.72 24.07
N GLU A 153 -34.72 0.80 25.04
CA GLU A 153 -34.41 -0.63 24.84
C GLU A 153 -35.24 -1.24 23.71
N LYS A 154 -36.52 -0.83 23.58
CA LYS A 154 -37.40 -1.24 22.49
C LYS A 154 -36.79 -0.96 21.11
N THR A 155 -35.99 0.09 20.96
CA THR A 155 -35.29 0.38 19.69
C THR A 155 -34.23 -0.67 19.40
N ILE A 156 -33.41 -1.06 20.40
CA ILE A 156 -32.42 -2.15 20.25
C ILE A 156 -33.13 -3.44 19.89
N ARG A 157 -34.17 -3.81 20.64
CA ARG A 157 -34.93 -5.04 20.41
C ARG A 157 -35.52 -5.11 19.01
N ARG A 158 -36.13 -4.02 18.52
CA ARG A 158 -36.71 -3.95 17.17
C ARG A 158 -35.65 -4.05 16.07
N ILE A 159 -34.44 -3.55 16.31
CA ILE A 159 -33.33 -3.73 15.37
C ILE A 159 -32.88 -5.18 15.37
N GLU A 160 -32.60 -5.77 16.54
CA GLU A 160 -32.17 -7.16 16.66
C GLU A 160 -33.20 -8.15 16.09
N SER A 161 -34.51 -7.85 16.21
CA SER A 161 -35.60 -8.66 15.65
C SER A 161 -35.89 -8.42 14.15
N LYS A 162 -35.07 -7.63 13.45
CA LYS A 162 -35.25 -7.24 12.04
C LYS A 162 -36.53 -6.42 11.75
N GLU A 163 -37.24 -5.93 12.78
CA GLU A 163 -38.41 -5.04 12.64
C GLU A 163 -38.03 -3.60 12.25
N GLN A 164 -36.79 -3.19 12.51
CA GLN A 164 -36.28 -1.86 12.23
C GLN A 164 -34.84 -1.93 11.68
N GLY A 165 -34.53 -1.16 10.64
CA GLY A 165 -33.18 -1.03 10.11
C GLY A 165 -32.28 -0.12 10.97
N ILE A 166 -30.97 -0.22 10.76
CA ILE A 166 -29.97 0.66 11.39
C ILE A 166 -29.82 1.93 10.56
N THR A 167 -29.84 3.09 11.24
CA THR A 167 -29.66 4.42 10.64
C THR A 167 -28.27 4.96 10.97
N ASP A 168 -27.74 5.88 10.16
CA ASP A 168 -26.42 6.49 10.44
C ASP A 168 -26.39 7.19 11.80
N THR A 169 -27.48 7.85 12.20
CA THR A 169 -27.62 8.44 13.54
C THR A 169 -27.53 7.42 14.67
N PHE A 170 -28.01 6.18 14.45
CA PHE A 170 -27.82 5.10 15.41
C PHE A 170 -26.35 4.69 15.51
N VAL A 171 -25.66 4.58 14.36
CA VAL A 171 -24.23 4.27 14.31
C VAL A 171 -23.41 5.33 15.01
N ASP A 172 -23.66 6.62 14.73
CA ASP A 172 -22.94 7.71 15.37
C ASP A 172 -23.13 7.69 16.90
N LYS A 173 -24.37 7.43 17.39
CA LYS A 173 -24.63 7.26 18.82
C LYS A 173 -23.88 6.07 19.43
N LEU A 174 -23.78 4.95 18.69
CA LEU A 174 -23.06 3.77 19.13
C LEU A 174 -21.57 4.07 19.28
N LEU A 175 -20.98 4.76 18.30
CA LEU A 175 -19.56 5.15 18.32
C LEU A 175 -19.25 6.18 19.41
N VAL A 176 -20.18 7.05 19.74
CA VAL A 176 -20.03 7.98 20.88
C VAL A 176 -20.11 7.23 22.21
N ALA A 177 -21.01 6.26 22.33
CA ALA A 177 -21.16 5.46 23.55
C ALA A 177 -19.98 4.50 23.78
N TYR A 178 -19.41 3.97 22.69
CA TYR A 178 -18.31 2.99 22.70
C TYR A 178 -17.22 3.41 21.71
N PRO A 179 -16.42 4.46 22.02
CA PRO A 179 -15.37 4.94 21.12
C PRO A 179 -14.29 3.87 20.83
N GLU A 180 -14.05 2.96 21.78
CA GLU A 180 -13.12 1.84 21.63
C GLU A 180 -13.44 0.96 20.43
N PHE A 181 -14.69 0.94 19.98
CA PHE A 181 -15.15 0.16 18.85
C PHE A 181 -14.50 0.61 17.52
N ALA A 182 -14.44 1.92 17.28
CA ALA A 182 -13.79 2.48 16.10
C ALA A 182 -12.25 2.48 16.22
N GLU A 183 -11.72 2.41 17.43
CA GLU A 183 -10.28 2.40 17.69
C GLU A 183 -9.67 1.00 17.68
N SER A 184 -10.51 -0.04 17.78
CA SER A 184 -10.03 -1.42 17.81
C SER A 184 -9.67 -1.98 16.44
N ILE A 185 -10.07 -1.32 15.35
CA ILE A 185 -9.64 -1.66 14.00
C ILE A 185 -8.84 -0.51 13.40
N GLU A 186 -7.61 -0.79 12.98
CA GLU A 186 -6.68 0.24 12.50
C GLU A 186 -6.08 -0.15 11.15
N VAL A 187 -6.01 0.79 10.22
CA VAL A 187 -5.31 0.61 8.95
C VAL A 187 -3.89 1.15 9.08
N GLN A 188 -2.90 0.49 8.47
CA GLN A 188 -1.52 0.97 8.41
C GLN A 188 -0.78 0.43 7.18
N PHE A 189 0.35 1.05 6.80
CA PHE A 189 1.27 0.43 5.84
C PHE A 189 2.19 -0.59 6.52
N ASP A 190 2.28 -1.79 5.95
CA ASP A 190 3.12 -2.88 6.43
C ASP A 190 4.26 -3.24 5.46
N TRP A 191 4.25 -2.69 4.24
CA TRP A 191 5.38 -2.75 3.33
C TRP A 191 5.26 -1.63 2.28
N VAL A 192 6.38 -0.98 1.97
CA VAL A 192 6.47 -0.02 0.85
C VAL A 192 7.76 -0.27 0.09
N SER A 193 7.66 -0.51 -1.22
CA SER A 193 8.80 -0.52 -2.13
C SER A 193 8.63 0.48 -3.24
N LEU A 194 9.64 1.33 -3.44
CA LEU A 194 9.66 2.37 -4.47
C LEU A 194 10.92 2.22 -5.31
N THR A 195 10.78 2.18 -6.62
CA THR A 195 11.90 2.14 -7.56
C THR A 195 12.07 3.50 -8.23
N PHE A 196 13.31 3.97 -8.28
CA PHE A 196 13.74 5.24 -8.85
C PHE A 196 14.70 4.94 -10.01
N PRO A 197 14.27 5.13 -11.28
CA PRO A 197 15.06 4.71 -12.44
C PRO A 197 16.33 5.55 -12.64
N ASP A 198 16.31 6.83 -12.24
CA ASP A 198 17.38 7.79 -12.54
C ASP A 198 18.20 8.19 -11.31
N LEU A 199 18.00 7.52 -10.17
CA LEU A 199 18.71 7.82 -8.93
C LEU A 199 19.62 6.67 -8.51
N THR A 200 20.67 7.02 -7.77
CA THR A 200 21.50 6.11 -6.96
C THR A 200 20.96 5.99 -5.54
N SER A 201 21.41 4.99 -4.78
CA SER A 201 21.04 4.83 -3.38
C SER A 201 21.38 6.04 -2.53
N LYS A 202 22.53 6.67 -2.78
CA LYS A 202 22.97 7.89 -2.09
C LYS A 202 22.02 9.08 -2.35
N GLN A 203 21.59 9.28 -3.60
CA GLN A 203 20.61 10.31 -3.95
C GLN A 203 19.24 10.02 -3.33
N VAL A 204 18.79 8.76 -3.31
CA VAL A 204 17.54 8.39 -2.63
C VAL A 204 17.63 8.70 -1.12
N ILE A 205 18.75 8.39 -0.46
CA ILE A 205 18.95 8.71 0.96
C ILE A 205 18.93 10.22 1.21
N ALA A 206 19.69 10.98 0.44
CA ALA A 206 19.88 12.42 0.66
C ALA A 206 18.65 13.24 0.24
N ASP A 207 18.12 12.98 -0.96
CA ASP A 207 17.13 13.86 -1.59
C ASP A 207 15.70 13.41 -1.30
N VAL A 208 15.44 12.09 -1.35
CA VAL A 208 14.11 11.51 -1.18
C VAL A 208 13.80 11.25 0.30
N LEU A 209 14.65 10.48 0.99
CA LEU A 209 14.44 10.15 2.41
C LEU A 209 14.83 11.29 3.35
N ARG A 210 15.86 12.08 2.98
CA ARG A 210 16.51 13.09 3.83
C ARG A 210 16.98 12.52 5.18
N ILE A 211 17.51 11.30 5.17
CA ILE A 211 18.11 10.68 6.35
C ILE A 211 19.64 10.81 6.24
N GLN A 212 20.34 10.92 7.38
CA GLN A 212 21.79 11.01 7.37
C GLN A 212 22.42 9.73 6.75
N GLU A 213 23.21 9.90 5.69
CA GLU A 213 23.86 8.78 4.98
C GLU A 213 24.75 7.94 5.90
N ASN A 214 25.39 8.56 6.90
CA ASN A 214 26.25 7.85 7.86
C ASN A 214 25.50 6.86 8.77
N LEU A 215 24.16 6.86 8.78
CA LEU A 215 23.35 5.86 9.49
C LEU A 215 23.14 4.59 8.68
N PHE A 216 23.49 4.60 7.39
CA PHE A 216 23.40 3.44 6.51
C PHE A 216 24.71 2.68 6.49
N LEU A 217 24.61 1.35 6.53
CA LEU A 217 25.70 0.45 6.24
C LEU A 217 25.71 0.11 4.74
N GLU A 218 26.81 0.39 4.06
CA GLU A 218 27.05 -0.03 2.68
C GLU A 218 27.60 -1.46 2.67
N ARG A 219 27.00 -2.35 1.86
CA ARG A 219 27.48 -3.72 1.67
C ARG A 219 27.17 -4.24 0.26
N PRO A 220 27.94 -5.23 -0.25
CA PRO A 220 27.61 -5.89 -1.50
C PRO A 220 26.31 -6.71 -1.38
N THR A 221 25.58 -6.83 -2.48
CA THR A 221 24.41 -7.71 -2.61
C THR A 221 24.38 -8.32 -4.02
N SER A 222 23.60 -9.38 -4.18
CA SER A 222 23.20 -9.94 -5.48
C SER A 222 21.68 -10.07 -5.61
N GLN A 223 20.95 -9.61 -4.59
CA GLN A 223 19.49 -9.65 -4.55
C GLN A 223 18.92 -8.71 -5.62
N ASN A 224 17.87 -9.17 -6.32
CA ASN A 224 17.18 -8.39 -7.35
C ASN A 224 18.11 -7.83 -8.43
N PHE A 225 19.23 -8.50 -8.70
CA PHE A 225 20.25 -8.11 -9.68
C PHE A 225 21.02 -6.80 -9.37
N TYR A 226 20.86 -6.24 -8.17
CA TYR A 226 21.66 -5.13 -7.69
C TYR A 226 23.01 -5.59 -7.17
N THR A 227 23.99 -4.69 -7.11
CA THR A 227 25.36 -4.99 -6.64
C THR A 227 25.69 -4.34 -5.30
N ARG A 228 24.89 -3.37 -4.84
CA ARG A 228 25.07 -2.67 -3.57
C ARG A 228 23.77 -2.56 -2.79
N GLU A 229 23.88 -2.64 -1.47
CA GLU A 229 22.81 -2.37 -0.52
C GLU A 229 23.27 -1.34 0.52
N MET A 230 22.40 -0.37 0.81
CA MET A 230 22.52 0.57 1.92
C MET A 230 21.45 0.21 2.95
N ALA A 231 21.84 -0.26 4.14
CA ALA A 231 20.92 -0.69 5.20
C ALA A 231 20.95 0.25 6.41
N PHE A 232 19.82 0.88 6.74
CA PHE A 232 19.70 1.76 7.90
C PHE A 232 19.97 1.01 9.20
N ALA A 233 20.79 1.59 10.09
CA ALA A 233 21.19 0.98 11.36
C ALA A 233 21.83 -0.42 11.22
N GLY A 234 22.31 -0.78 10.02
CA GLY A 234 22.83 -2.13 9.73
C GLY A 234 21.75 -3.20 9.57
N GLU A 235 20.46 -2.85 9.64
CA GLU A 235 19.35 -3.79 9.59
C GLU A 235 18.53 -3.66 8.30
N LYS A 236 17.95 -4.77 7.81
CA LYS A 236 17.04 -4.76 6.64
C LYS A 236 15.61 -4.33 7.00
N ASN A 237 15.46 -3.25 7.78
CA ASN A 237 14.16 -2.64 8.05
C ASN A 237 13.87 -1.50 7.07
N ILE A 238 14.85 -0.61 6.88
CA ILE A 238 14.89 0.39 5.82
C ILE A 238 16.15 0.13 5.03
N TYR A 239 16.03 -0.32 3.79
CA TYR A 239 17.19 -0.61 2.96
C TYR A 239 16.98 -0.22 1.51
N ILE A 240 18.06 0.10 0.83
CA ILE A 240 18.06 0.58 -0.55
C ILE A 240 19.06 -0.23 -1.35
N GLN A 241 18.67 -0.72 -2.51
CA GLN A 241 19.53 -1.48 -3.40
C GLN A 241 19.75 -0.75 -4.71
N ASP A 242 21.00 -0.66 -5.14
CA ASP A 242 21.42 -0.03 -6.40
C ASP A 242 22.70 -0.68 -6.94
N PHE A 243 23.38 0.00 -7.86
CA PHE A 243 24.64 -0.47 -8.43
C PHE A 243 25.82 0.26 -7.81
N ALA A 244 26.78 -0.48 -7.24
CA ALA A 244 28.07 0.09 -6.86
C ALA A 244 28.77 0.69 -8.09
N PRO A 245 29.39 1.87 -7.97
CA PRO A 245 30.19 2.42 -9.06
C PRO A 245 31.36 1.49 -9.38
N VAL A 246 31.56 1.23 -10.67
CA VAL A 246 32.63 0.36 -11.16
C VAL A 246 33.73 1.24 -11.74
N LYS A 247 34.95 1.08 -11.23
CA LYS A 247 36.11 1.76 -11.80
C LYS A 247 36.65 0.94 -12.97
N ASN A 248 36.71 1.54 -14.15
CA ASN A 248 37.35 0.94 -15.30
C ASN A 248 38.87 0.80 -15.00
N PRO A 249 39.44 -0.41 -15.05
CA PRO A 249 40.85 -0.63 -14.72
C PRO A 249 41.82 0.10 -15.65
N GLU A 250 41.46 0.26 -16.92
CA GLU A 250 42.30 0.86 -17.96
C GLU A 250 42.20 2.38 -17.98
N THR A 251 40.97 2.91 -17.98
CA THR A 251 40.74 4.36 -18.11
C THR A 251 40.67 5.08 -16.78
N GLN A 252 40.62 4.33 -15.66
CA GLN A 252 40.36 4.84 -14.30
C GLN A 252 39.03 5.60 -14.15
N ALA A 253 38.20 5.64 -15.20
CA ALA A 253 36.88 6.25 -15.19
C ALA A 253 35.94 5.49 -14.26
N VAL A 254 35.10 6.21 -13.53
CA VAL A 254 34.07 5.63 -12.67
C VAL A 254 32.77 5.60 -13.45
N ASP A 255 32.26 4.39 -13.72
CA ASP A 255 30.94 4.18 -14.31
C ASP A 255 29.92 3.95 -13.20
N GLN A 256 28.91 4.81 -13.12
CA GLN A 256 27.82 4.71 -12.15
C GLN A 256 26.51 4.45 -12.90
N LYS A 257 25.97 3.24 -12.71
CA LYS A 257 24.65 2.89 -13.21
C LYS A 257 23.56 3.47 -12.32
N PHE A 258 22.46 3.88 -12.94
CA PHE A 258 21.26 4.35 -12.26
C PHE A 258 20.22 3.22 -12.16
N GLY A 259 19.23 3.43 -11.29
CA GLY A 259 18.23 2.43 -10.98
C GLY A 259 18.40 1.95 -9.56
N THR A 260 17.49 2.39 -8.70
CA THR A 260 17.55 2.16 -7.26
C THR A 260 16.19 1.71 -6.76
N THR A 261 16.13 0.75 -5.84
CA THR A 261 14.89 0.40 -5.15
C THR A 261 15.03 0.60 -3.65
N LEU A 262 14.11 1.39 -3.09
CA LEU A 262 13.88 1.55 -1.67
C LEU A 262 12.93 0.45 -1.17
N TYR A 263 13.26 -0.13 -0.02
CA TYR A 263 12.44 -1.12 0.66
C TYR A 263 12.22 -0.70 2.12
N LEU A 264 10.96 -0.57 2.49
CA LEU A 264 10.49 -0.33 3.85
C LEU A 264 9.67 -1.56 4.28
N THR A 265 10.21 -2.38 5.18
CA THR A 265 9.49 -3.54 5.74
C THR A 265 8.41 -3.09 6.74
N GLY A 266 7.60 -3.99 7.31
CA GLY A 266 6.61 -3.60 8.32
C GLY A 266 7.18 -2.91 9.56
N LYS A 267 8.42 -3.27 9.95
CA LYS A 267 9.17 -2.50 10.96
C LYS A 267 9.74 -1.22 10.37
N GLY A 268 10.26 -1.30 9.14
CA GLY A 268 10.76 -0.15 8.38
C GLY A 268 9.76 0.99 8.20
N THR A 269 8.49 0.69 7.94
CA THR A 269 7.45 1.72 7.80
C THR A 269 7.26 2.48 9.11
N ARG A 270 7.24 1.80 10.27
CA ARG A 270 7.13 2.43 11.59
C ARG A 270 8.36 3.26 11.95
N LEU A 271 9.56 2.78 11.60
CA LEU A 271 10.81 3.56 11.75
C LEU A 271 10.81 4.78 10.84
N PHE A 272 10.34 4.64 9.61
CA PHE A 272 10.31 5.72 8.64
C PHE A 272 9.27 6.80 8.99
N GLU A 273 8.14 6.41 9.60
CA GLU A 273 7.15 7.37 10.14
C GLU A 273 7.74 8.34 11.15
N LYS A 274 8.79 7.94 11.89
CA LYS A 274 9.54 8.84 12.78
C LYS A 274 10.30 9.90 11.98
N ALA A 275 10.99 9.49 10.92
CA ALA A 275 11.66 10.41 10.01
C ALA A 275 10.68 11.36 9.29
N LEU A 276 9.48 10.87 8.92
CA LEU A 276 8.42 11.71 8.35
C LEU A 276 7.91 12.75 9.35
N LEU A 277 7.62 12.32 10.58
CA LEU A 277 7.16 13.22 11.65
C LEU A 277 8.16 14.35 11.92
N GLU A 278 9.46 14.04 11.91
CA GLU A 278 10.53 15.02 12.15
C GLU A 278 10.73 15.98 10.97
N GLN A 279 10.36 15.54 9.76
CA GLN A 279 10.34 16.37 8.56
C GLN A 279 9.04 17.17 8.41
N ASN A 280 8.11 17.08 9.38
CA ASN A 280 6.75 17.63 9.28
C ASN A 280 6.04 17.15 8.00
N MET A 281 6.27 15.88 7.65
CA MET A 281 5.68 15.20 6.50
C MET A 281 4.77 14.06 6.96
N ASN A 282 3.81 13.73 6.13
CA ASN A 282 3.03 12.50 6.23
C ASN A 282 3.34 11.53 5.07
N TRP A 283 2.68 10.39 5.01
CA TRP A 283 2.89 9.43 3.93
C TRP A 283 2.46 10.00 2.58
N ARG A 284 1.37 10.78 2.55
CA ARG A 284 0.89 11.44 1.34
C ARG A 284 1.96 12.39 0.79
N ASP A 285 2.53 13.25 1.62
CA ASP A 285 3.63 14.17 1.26
C ASP A 285 4.85 13.39 0.77
N PHE A 286 5.17 12.26 1.41
CA PHE A 286 6.27 11.40 1.00
C PHE A 286 6.05 10.80 -0.38
N PHE A 287 4.87 10.26 -0.68
CA PHE A 287 4.59 9.70 -2.00
C PHE A 287 4.52 10.78 -3.08
N GLU A 288 3.94 11.95 -2.79
CA GLU A 288 3.99 13.10 -3.69
C GLU A 288 5.44 13.50 -4.00
N LYS A 289 6.29 13.59 -2.97
CA LYS A 289 7.73 13.84 -3.14
C LYS A 289 8.40 12.73 -3.95
N ALA A 290 8.15 11.46 -3.64
CA ALA A 290 8.73 10.34 -4.38
C ALA A 290 8.37 10.41 -5.87
N ARG A 291 7.15 10.83 -6.22
CA ARG A 291 6.73 11.08 -7.61
C ARG A 291 7.53 12.19 -8.29
N LEU A 292 7.84 13.28 -7.59
CA LEU A 292 8.72 14.35 -8.13
C LEU A 292 10.10 13.81 -8.51
N TYR A 293 10.59 12.84 -7.74
CA TYR A 293 11.84 12.12 -7.99
C TYR A 293 11.70 10.91 -8.90
N ARG A 294 10.60 10.81 -9.67
CA ARG A 294 10.41 9.72 -10.64
C ARG A 294 10.28 8.32 -10.00
N GLY A 295 9.96 8.28 -8.71
CA GLY A 295 9.67 7.06 -7.96
C GLY A 295 8.34 6.43 -8.37
N HIS A 296 8.34 5.11 -8.52
CA HIS A 296 7.13 4.32 -8.71
C HIS A 296 7.08 3.17 -7.69
N LEU A 297 5.89 2.95 -7.17
CA LEU A 297 5.54 1.99 -6.15
C LEU A 297 5.52 0.59 -6.78
N THR A 298 6.48 -0.24 -6.40
CA THR A 298 6.59 -1.62 -6.90
C THR A 298 5.92 -2.63 -5.98
N ARG A 299 5.77 -2.30 -4.70
CA ARG A 299 4.99 -3.07 -3.72
C ARG A 299 4.39 -2.17 -2.65
N LEU A 300 3.16 -2.46 -2.26
CA LEU A 300 2.45 -1.82 -1.15
C LEU A 300 1.65 -2.88 -0.40
N ASP A 301 1.92 -3.01 0.90
CA ASP A 301 1.09 -3.85 1.77
C ASP A 301 0.32 -2.92 2.72
N ILE A 302 -1.01 -3.00 2.67
CA ILE A 302 -1.90 -2.28 3.60
C ILE A 302 -2.43 -3.30 4.61
N ALA A 303 -2.14 -3.10 5.88
CA ALA A 303 -2.60 -3.94 6.98
C ALA A 303 -3.81 -3.32 7.69
N ILE A 304 -4.81 -4.16 7.96
CA ILE A 304 -5.96 -3.91 8.81
C ILE A 304 -5.74 -4.72 10.09
N ASN A 305 -5.44 -4.04 11.19
CA ASN A 305 -5.22 -4.62 12.51
C ASN A 305 -6.53 -4.72 13.26
N ASP A 306 -6.92 -5.93 13.65
CA ASP A 306 -8.03 -6.16 14.57
C ASP A 306 -7.49 -6.45 15.99
N LYS A 307 -7.74 -5.51 16.89
CA LYS A 307 -7.35 -5.57 18.31
C LYS A 307 -8.48 -6.05 19.21
N TRP A 308 -9.71 -6.00 18.72
CA TRP A 308 -10.87 -6.41 19.50
C TRP A 308 -11.01 -7.94 19.54
N GLY A 309 -10.55 -8.61 18.48
CA GLY A 309 -10.86 -10.01 18.23
C GLY A 309 -12.19 -10.18 17.48
N LEU A 310 -12.57 -9.19 16.66
CA LEU A 310 -13.71 -9.27 15.75
C LEU A 310 -13.59 -10.48 14.81
N LEU A 311 -12.39 -10.71 14.29
CA LEU A 311 -12.08 -11.79 13.36
C LEU A 311 -11.43 -12.95 14.11
N ASN A 312 -12.19 -14.01 14.36
CA ASN A 312 -11.67 -15.25 14.88
C ASN A 312 -11.08 -16.11 13.75
N MET A 313 -9.77 -16.40 13.82
CA MET A 313 -9.09 -17.16 12.78
C MET A 313 -9.56 -18.62 12.65
N ASN A 314 -10.01 -19.27 13.73
CA ASN A 314 -10.58 -20.61 13.63
C ASN A 314 -11.89 -20.58 12.83
N ASP A 315 -12.73 -19.56 13.06
CA ASP A 315 -14.00 -19.40 12.34
C ASP A 315 -13.78 -19.07 10.85
N LEU A 316 -12.78 -18.24 10.54
CA LEU A 316 -12.38 -17.94 9.17
C LEU A 316 -11.85 -19.18 8.45
N VAL A 317 -10.95 -19.95 9.09
CA VAL A 317 -10.42 -21.20 8.51
C VAL A 317 -11.54 -22.20 8.28
N LYS A 318 -12.43 -22.38 9.26
CA LYS A 318 -13.60 -23.25 9.13
C LYS A 318 -14.49 -22.81 7.96
N ALA A 319 -14.72 -21.50 7.80
CA ALA A 319 -15.49 -20.97 6.68
C ALA A 319 -14.83 -21.25 5.32
N VAL A 320 -13.50 -21.16 5.23
CA VAL A 320 -12.76 -21.51 4.00
C VAL A 320 -12.88 -23.00 3.68
N GLN A 321 -12.76 -23.86 4.69
CA GLN A 321 -12.88 -25.31 4.55
C GLN A 321 -14.30 -25.71 4.08
N GLU A 322 -15.32 -25.07 4.65
CA GLU A 322 -16.75 -25.30 4.36
C GLU A 322 -17.27 -24.55 3.11
N LYS A 323 -16.39 -23.86 2.36
CA LYS A 323 -16.77 -23.07 1.16
C LYS A 323 -17.79 -21.97 1.45
N ARG A 324 -17.71 -21.38 2.64
CA ARG A 324 -18.52 -20.24 3.10
C ARG A 324 -17.87 -18.90 2.78
N PHE A 325 -17.37 -18.77 1.56
CA PHE A 325 -16.76 -17.53 1.09
C PHE A 325 -16.81 -17.42 -0.43
N TRP A 326 -16.73 -16.19 -0.92
CA TRP A 326 -16.47 -15.85 -2.30
C TRP A 326 -15.22 -14.98 -2.36
N SER A 327 -14.34 -15.29 -3.30
CA SER A 327 -13.22 -14.42 -3.66
C SER A 327 -13.22 -14.17 -5.16
N LYS A 328 -12.76 -12.98 -5.55
CA LYS A 328 -12.49 -12.66 -6.95
C LYS A 328 -11.33 -13.50 -7.51
N SER A 329 -10.41 -13.95 -6.65
CA SER A 329 -9.41 -14.95 -6.99
C SER A 329 -9.97 -16.37 -6.80
N LYS A 330 -9.61 -17.28 -7.70
CA LYS A 330 -9.87 -18.72 -7.51
C LYS A 330 -8.79 -19.41 -6.66
N SER A 331 -7.65 -18.77 -6.45
CA SER A 331 -6.54 -19.28 -5.65
C SER A 331 -6.71 -18.85 -4.20
N TYR A 332 -6.68 -19.82 -3.30
CA TYR A 332 -6.60 -19.60 -1.85
C TYR A 332 -5.82 -20.73 -1.18
N ALA A 333 -5.23 -20.46 -0.03
CA ALA A 333 -4.47 -21.43 0.75
C ALA A 333 -4.72 -21.22 2.24
N VAL A 334 -4.60 -22.30 3.01
CA VAL A 334 -4.68 -22.29 4.48
C VAL A 334 -3.38 -22.87 5.00
N HIS A 335 -2.76 -22.19 5.95
CA HIS A 335 -1.47 -22.54 6.56
C HIS A 335 -1.56 -22.41 8.09
N GLY A 336 -0.67 -23.11 8.79
CA GLY A 336 -0.57 -23.06 10.25
C GLY A 336 -1.48 -24.06 10.95
N ASN A 337 -1.73 -23.83 12.24
CA ASN A 337 -2.59 -24.66 13.09
C ASN A 337 -3.14 -23.84 14.27
N VAL A 338 -3.94 -24.48 15.14
CA VAL A 338 -4.57 -23.79 16.28
C VAL A 338 -3.57 -23.27 17.32
N ASP A 339 -2.44 -23.95 17.50
CA ASP A 339 -1.43 -23.64 18.51
C ASP A 339 -0.45 -22.57 18.03
N ASP A 340 0.06 -22.72 16.81
CA ASP A 340 1.04 -21.82 16.19
C ASP A 340 0.40 -20.60 15.52
N GLY A 341 -0.92 -20.64 15.31
CA GLY A 341 -1.69 -19.61 14.61
C GLY A 341 -1.99 -19.99 13.17
N TRP A 342 -3.20 -19.64 12.73
CA TRP A 342 -3.66 -19.86 11.36
C TRP A 342 -3.31 -18.68 10.45
N THR A 343 -3.15 -18.99 9.17
CA THR A 343 -3.07 -18.01 8.08
C THR A 343 -3.94 -18.49 6.92
N VAL A 344 -4.72 -17.59 6.33
CA VAL A 344 -5.46 -17.83 5.08
C VAL A 344 -5.07 -16.79 4.04
N ASP A 345 -4.69 -17.25 2.85
CA ASP A 345 -4.32 -16.42 1.72
C ASP A 345 -5.39 -16.54 0.62
N PHE A 346 -5.73 -15.43 -0.02
CA PHE A 346 -6.60 -15.35 -1.19
C PHE A 346 -5.92 -14.55 -2.29
N GLY A 347 -5.66 -15.17 -3.44
CA GLY A 347 -4.92 -14.53 -4.53
C GLY A 347 -3.56 -15.14 -4.80
N LYS A 348 -2.87 -14.53 -5.75
CA LYS A 348 -1.44 -14.67 -6.07
C LYS A 348 -0.98 -13.31 -6.59
N SER A 349 0.34 -13.06 -6.57
CA SER A 349 0.91 -11.86 -7.19
C SER A 349 0.29 -11.61 -8.59
N PRO A 350 -0.14 -10.37 -8.90
CA PRO A 350 0.22 -9.11 -8.24
C PRO A 350 -0.71 -8.66 -7.09
N PHE A 351 -1.67 -9.48 -6.65
CA PHE A 351 -2.53 -9.11 -5.53
C PHE A 351 -2.93 -10.30 -4.64
N VAL A 352 -2.62 -10.19 -3.35
CA VAL A 352 -2.94 -11.19 -2.33
C VAL A 352 -3.63 -10.52 -1.15
N ILE A 353 -4.70 -11.13 -0.66
CA ILE A 353 -5.32 -10.80 0.63
C ILE A 353 -4.94 -11.90 1.61
N ARG A 354 -4.29 -11.55 2.71
CA ARG A 354 -3.88 -12.50 3.76
C ARG A 354 -4.58 -12.17 5.07
N ALA A 355 -5.21 -13.13 5.72
CA ALA A 355 -5.69 -12.98 7.10
C ALA A 355 -4.97 -13.97 8.02
N TYR A 356 -4.46 -13.53 9.16
CA TYR A 356 -3.70 -14.39 10.07
C TYR A 356 -3.74 -13.95 11.54
N ASP A 357 -3.41 -14.91 12.43
CA ASP A 357 -3.31 -14.72 13.87
C ASP A 357 -2.03 -13.93 14.21
N LYS A 358 -2.17 -12.60 14.28
CA LYS A 358 -1.04 -11.68 14.50
C LYS A 358 -0.47 -11.82 15.90
N HIS A 359 -1.35 -12.06 16.88
CA HIS A 359 -0.96 -12.23 18.26
C HIS A 359 -0.04 -13.44 18.43
N LYS A 360 -0.43 -14.61 17.92
CA LYS A 360 0.43 -15.81 17.97
C LYS A 360 1.69 -15.66 17.13
N GLU A 361 1.60 -15.03 15.95
CA GLU A 361 2.77 -14.77 15.10
C GLU A 361 3.84 -13.94 15.83
N GLN A 362 3.44 -12.91 16.59
CA GLN A 362 4.36 -12.12 17.40
C GLN A 362 4.81 -12.86 18.67
N ALA A 363 3.91 -13.56 19.36
CA ALA A 363 4.24 -14.33 20.56
C ALA A 363 5.30 -15.41 20.28
N ASN A 364 5.17 -16.13 19.16
CA ASN A 364 6.15 -17.12 18.69
C ASN A 364 7.52 -16.51 18.36
N LYS A 365 7.55 -15.22 18.04
CA LYS A 365 8.78 -14.43 17.86
C LYS A 365 9.29 -13.81 19.16
N GLY A 366 8.60 -14.05 20.28
CA GLY A 366 8.91 -13.48 21.58
C GLY A 366 8.53 -12.00 21.69
N TYR A 367 7.49 -11.53 21.00
CA TYR A 367 6.98 -10.17 21.14
C TYR A 367 5.53 -10.17 21.63
N ASP A 368 5.15 -9.10 22.30
CA ASP A 368 3.77 -8.84 22.68
C ASP A 368 3.12 -7.85 21.70
N THR A 369 1.81 -8.01 21.48
CA THR A 369 1.03 -7.15 20.58
C THR A 369 -0.43 -7.14 21.02
N ASP A 370 -1.08 -5.98 20.93
CA ASP A 370 -2.52 -5.84 21.17
C ASP A 370 -3.34 -6.35 19.97
N VAL A 371 -2.75 -6.40 18.78
CA VAL A 371 -3.38 -6.92 17.55
C VAL A 371 -3.61 -8.43 17.64
N LYS A 372 -4.88 -8.84 17.62
CA LYS A 372 -5.32 -10.25 17.62
C LYS A 372 -5.17 -10.86 16.23
N THR A 373 -5.88 -10.30 15.27
CA THR A 373 -5.91 -10.78 13.89
C THR A 373 -5.50 -9.64 12.96
N ARG A 374 -4.82 -9.96 11.86
CA ARG A 374 -4.48 -8.97 10.83
C ARG A 374 -4.97 -9.44 9.47
N VAL A 375 -5.52 -8.51 8.69
CA VAL A 375 -5.78 -8.67 7.27
C VAL A 375 -4.82 -7.77 6.48
N GLU A 376 -4.04 -8.33 5.56
CA GLU A 376 -3.09 -7.61 4.70
C GLU A 376 -3.55 -7.64 3.24
N LEU A 377 -3.52 -6.48 2.60
CA LEU A 377 -3.67 -6.30 1.15
C LEU A 377 -2.28 -6.11 0.55
N GLU A 378 -1.66 -7.20 0.09
CA GLU A 378 -0.34 -7.21 -0.54
C GLU A 378 -0.49 -6.95 -2.06
N LEU A 379 -0.11 -5.75 -2.48
CA LEU A 379 -0.25 -5.23 -3.85
C LEU A 379 1.12 -5.09 -4.49
N HIS A 380 1.29 -5.57 -5.72
CA HIS A 380 2.53 -5.46 -6.49
C HIS A 380 2.30 -4.70 -7.80
N GLN A 381 3.37 -4.08 -8.30
CA GLN A 381 3.44 -3.41 -9.60
C GLN A 381 2.24 -2.45 -9.79
N ASP A 382 1.56 -2.54 -10.92
CA ASP A 382 0.38 -1.76 -11.27
C ASP A 382 -0.69 -1.74 -10.19
N LYS A 383 -0.89 -2.82 -9.42
CA LYS A 383 -1.91 -2.84 -8.36
C LYS A 383 -1.58 -1.89 -7.23
N ALA A 384 -0.30 -1.78 -6.88
CA ALA A 384 0.16 -0.83 -5.87
C ALA A 384 0.02 0.60 -6.40
N GLU A 385 0.44 0.84 -7.63
CA GLU A 385 0.32 2.14 -8.31
C GLU A 385 -1.13 2.61 -8.43
N TYR A 386 -2.07 1.75 -8.79
CA TYR A 386 -3.47 2.13 -8.89
C TYR A 386 -4.06 2.59 -7.55
N VAL A 387 -3.67 1.94 -6.44
CA VAL A 387 -4.13 2.35 -5.11
C VAL A 387 -3.55 3.71 -4.75
N LEU A 388 -2.27 3.92 -5.03
CA LEU A 388 -1.62 5.20 -4.79
C LEU A 388 -2.23 6.31 -5.65
N ASP A 389 -2.48 6.04 -6.94
CA ASP A 389 -3.09 7.01 -7.84
C ASP A 389 -4.52 7.35 -7.42
N GLU A 390 -5.35 6.37 -7.03
CA GLU A 390 -6.69 6.64 -6.49
C GLU A 390 -6.62 7.52 -5.24
N TRP A 391 -5.66 7.25 -4.33
CA TRP A 391 -5.48 8.01 -3.10
C TRP A 391 -4.94 9.44 -3.33
N LEU A 392 -4.04 9.64 -4.30
CA LEU A 392 -3.47 10.96 -4.59
C LEU A 392 -4.35 11.82 -5.50
N SER A 393 -5.12 11.20 -6.41
CA SER A 393 -5.93 11.92 -7.42
C SER A 393 -7.34 12.29 -6.95
N HIS A 394 -7.84 11.65 -5.90
CA HIS A 394 -9.15 11.94 -5.33
C HIS A 394 -8.98 12.38 -3.89
N ASP A 395 -9.92 13.17 -3.38
CA ASP A 395 -10.02 13.53 -1.96
C ASP A 395 -10.56 12.35 -1.11
N LYS A 396 -10.14 11.13 -1.46
CA LYS A 396 -10.55 9.89 -0.79
C LYS A 396 -9.54 9.54 0.29
N LYS A 397 -10.03 8.97 1.39
CA LYS A 397 -9.16 8.42 2.42
C LYS A 397 -8.66 7.05 2.01
N LEU A 398 -7.44 6.72 2.43
CA LEU A 398 -6.86 5.40 2.19
C LEU A 398 -7.71 4.29 2.83
N VAL A 399 -8.33 4.56 3.98
CA VAL A 399 -9.25 3.62 4.65
C VAL A 399 -10.41 3.26 3.74
N ASP A 400 -11.04 4.24 3.07
CA ASP A 400 -12.17 3.99 2.18
C ASP A 400 -11.76 3.08 1.03
N ILE A 401 -10.63 3.39 0.38
CA ILE A 401 -10.07 2.57 -0.71
C ILE A 401 -9.76 1.14 -0.24
N THR A 402 -9.21 1.00 0.97
CA THR A 402 -8.83 -0.30 1.55
C THR A 402 -10.05 -1.20 1.76
N PHE A 403 -11.11 -0.68 2.39
CA PHE A 403 -12.31 -1.47 2.66
C PHE A 403 -13.17 -1.68 1.42
N ASP A 404 -13.13 -0.74 0.46
CA ASP A 404 -13.70 -0.91 -0.86
C ASP A 404 -13.07 -2.09 -1.62
N ILE A 405 -11.74 -2.20 -1.59
CA ILE A 405 -11.00 -3.34 -2.16
C ILE A 405 -11.39 -4.62 -1.42
N LEU A 406 -11.37 -4.61 -0.09
CA LEU A 406 -11.71 -5.78 0.72
C LEU A 406 -13.11 -6.31 0.40
N TYR A 407 -14.12 -5.44 0.42
CA TYR A 407 -15.51 -5.74 0.08
C TYR A 407 -15.67 -6.29 -1.34
N THR A 408 -14.90 -5.75 -2.29
CA THR A 408 -14.97 -6.11 -3.70
C THR A 408 -14.31 -7.45 -4.00
N TYR A 409 -13.28 -7.85 -3.24
CA TYR A 409 -12.45 -9.01 -3.57
C TYR A 409 -12.71 -10.24 -2.70
N LEU A 410 -13.26 -10.06 -1.51
CA LEU A 410 -13.41 -11.15 -0.56
C LEU A 410 -14.67 -10.96 0.30
N TRP A 411 -15.49 -11.99 0.35
CA TRP A 411 -16.72 -11.99 1.12
C TRP A 411 -16.95 -13.33 1.80
N PHE A 412 -17.24 -13.32 3.10
CA PHE A 412 -17.60 -14.51 3.86
C PHE A 412 -19.10 -14.58 4.11
N THR A 413 -19.61 -15.81 4.17
CA THR A 413 -21.04 -16.11 4.36
C THR A 413 -21.26 -17.01 5.58
N ASN A 414 -22.49 -17.02 6.09
CA ASN A 414 -22.89 -17.94 7.16
C ASN A 414 -23.10 -19.37 6.65
N GLU A 415 -23.48 -19.52 5.38
CA GLU A 415 -23.75 -20.82 4.77
C GLU A 415 -22.85 -21.09 3.56
N PRO A 416 -22.63 -22.37 3.18
CA PRO A 416 -21.86 -22.72 2.00
C PRO A 416 -22.45 -22.12 0.74
N ILE A 417 -21.58 -21.63 -0.15
CA ILE A 417 -22.01 -21.08 -1.44
C ILE A 417 -22.09 -22.23 -2.43
N ASP A 418 -23.28 -22.44 -3.01
CA ASP A 418 -23.48 -23.42 -4.08
C ASP A 418 -22.51 -23.14 -5.25
N ALA A 419 -21.75 -24.16 -5.64
CA ALA A 419 -20.78 -24.10 -6.72
C ALA A 419 -21.39 -23.68 -8.07
N GLN A 420 -22.70 -23.89 -8.28
CA GLN A 420 -23.39 -23.37 -9.46
C GLN A 420 -23.55 -21.84 -9.42
N LYS A 421 -23.81 -21.26 -8.24
CA LYS A 421 -23.91 -19.80 -8.06
C LYS A 421 -22.58 -19.10 -8.33
N LEU A 422 -21.45 -19.80 -8.18
CA LEU A 422 -20.09 -19.31 -8.44
C LEU A 422 -19.72 -19.18 -9.94
N LYS A 423 -20.60 -19.60 -10.87
CA LYS A 423 -20.29 -19.64 -12.32
C LYS A 423 -20.85 -18.46 -13.13
N SER A 424 -21.63 -17.55 -12.55
CA SER A 424 -22.27 -16.44 -13.29
C SER A 424 -21.44 -15.14 -13.31
N ASP A 425 -21.70 -14.25 -14.26
CA ASP A 425 -21.05 -12.92 -14.25
C ASP A 425 -21.55 -12.02 -13.10
N LYS A 426 -22.68 -12.39 -12.46
CA LYS A 426 -23.33 -11.67 -11.35
C LYS A 426 -23.14 -12.34 -9.99
N VAL A 427 -22.17 -13.26 -9.87
CA VAL A 427 -21.99 -14.14 -8.68
C VAL A 427 -22.20 -13.46 -7.34
N ARG A 428 -21.57 -12.31 -7.09
CA ARG A 428 -21.69 -11.65 -5.79
C ARG A 428 -23.02 -10.92 -5.58
N GLU A 429 -23.66 -10.35 -6.61
CA GLU A 429 -25.03 -9.82 -6.42
C GLU A 429 -25.96 -10.95 -5.99
N VAL A 430 -25.79 -12.12 -6.62
CA VAL A 430 -26.53 -13.34 -6.24
C VAL A 430 -26.18 -13.79 -4.82
N ILE A 431 -24.91 -13.78 -4.42
CA ILE A 431 -24.51 -14.16 -3.05
C ILE A 431 -25.10 -13.19 -2.03
N GLU A 432 -24.98 -11.88 -2.22
CA GLU A 432 -25.53 -10.86 -1.31
C GLU A 432 -27.04 -11.00 -1.13
N GLN A 433 -27.76 -11.41 -2.18
CA GLN A 433 -29.20 -11.57 -2.16
C GLN A 433 -29.66 -12.94 -1.64
N THR A 434 -28.81 -13.97 -1.70
CA THR A 434 -29.23 -15.36 -1.44
C THR A 434 -28.57 -16.02 -0.25
N VAL A 435 -27.53 -15.42 0.34
CA VAL A 435 -26.82 -15.99 1.49
C VAL A 435 -26.49 -14.88 2.48
N GLU A 436 -26.87 -15.07 3.74
CA GLU A 436 -26.54 -14.12 4.79
C GLU A 436 -25.00 -14.02 4.97
N PRO A 437 -24.47 -12.80 5.12
CA PRO A 437 -23.04 -12.61 5.28
C PRO A 437 -22.57 -13.06 6.67
N MET A 438 -21.31 -13.47 6.77
CA MET A 438 -20.69 -13.69 8.08
C MET A 438 -20.67 -12.36 8.87
N PRO A 439 -21.30 -12.28 10.06
CA PRO A 439 -21.47 -11.02 10.77
C PRO A 439 -20.15 -10.31 11.07
N ALA A 440 -19.08 -11.04 11.40
CA ALA A 440 -17.77 -10.45 11.67
C ALA A 440 -17.16 -9.78 10.42
N TRP A 441 -17.26 -10.43 9.27
CA TRP A 441 -16.71 -9.91 8.01
C TRP A 441 -17.55 -8.76 7.43
N SER A 442 -18.88 -8.86 7.50
CA SER A 442 -19.75 -7.75 7.10
C SER A 442 -19.59 -6.55 8.02
N LEU A 443 -19.41 -6.77 9.32
CA LEU A 443 -19.15 -5.68 10.27
C LEU A 443 -17.85 -4.95 9.95
N LEU A 444 -16.78 -5.71 9.72
CA LEU A 444 -15.47 -5.17 9.35
C LEU A 444 -15.55 -4.24 8.12
N THR A 445 -16.23 -4.69 7.07
CA THR A 445 -16.36 -3.93 5.81
C THR A 445 -17.36 -2.78 5.92
N ALA A 446 -18.40 -2.90 6.75
CA ALA A 446 -19.40 -1.85 6.98
C ALA A 446 -18.85 -0.63 7.72
N LEU A 447 -17.88 -0.85 8.61
CA LEU A 447 -17.28 0.19 9.43
C LEU A 447 -16.01 0.80 8.83
N GLY A 448 -15.60 0.36 7.64
CA GLY A 448 -14.32 0.72 7.05
C GLY A 448 -14.05 2.22 6.99
N ASN A 449 -15.07 3.01 6.65
CA ASN A 449 -15.02 4.47 6.57
C ASN A 449 -14.96 5.19 7.94
N ARG A 450 -15.14 4.45 9.04
CA ARG A 450 -15.05 4.95 10.42
C ARG A 450 -13.72 4.57 11.09
N MET A 451 -12.90 3.75 10.44
CA MET A 451 -11.59 3.33 10.95
C MET A 451 -10.53 4.41 10.75
N LYS A 452 -9.41 4.28 11.46
CA LYS A 452 -8.29 5.23 11.39
C LYS A 452 -7.14 4.68 10.56
N PHE A 453 -6.54 5.50 9.70
CA PHE A 453 -5.25 5.19 9.09
C PHE A 453 -4.16 5.68 10.04
N VAL A 454 -3.53 4.75 10.74
CA VAL A 454 -2.68 5.04 11.89
C VAL A 454 -1.20 5.08 11.51
N ARG A 455 -0.53 6.15 11.96
CA ARG A 455 0.92 6.17 12.13
C ARG A 455 1.29 5.84 13.56
N GLN A 456 2.31 5.01 13.70
CA GLN A 456 2.90 4.67 14.99
C GLN A 456 4.42 4.77 14.86
N PRO A 457 4.98 6.01 14.85
CA PRO A 457 6.41 6.23 14.78
C PRO A 457 7.14 5.43 15.85
N LYS A 458 8.11 4.60 15.46
CA LYS A 458 8.97 3.86 16.39
C LYS A 458 10.41 4.34 16.26
N GLN A 459 11.12 4.35 17.38
CA GLN A 459 12.56 4.58 17.38
C GLN A 459 13.31 3.27 17.08
N GLN A 460 14.53 3.41 16.57
CA GLN A 460 15.44 2.29 16.50
C GLN A 460 15.73 1.81 17.93
N SER A 461 15.65 0.50 18.17
CA SER A 461 15.85 -0.06 19.50
C SER A 461 16.83 -1.23 19.49
N VAL A 462 17.43 -1.50 20.65
CA VAL A 462 18.22 -2.71 20.93
C VAL A 462 17.45 -3.71 21.78
N GLU A 463 16.14 -3.51 22.00
CA GLU A 463 15.29 -4.34 22.87
C GLU A 463 15.35 -5.82 22.50
N ARG A 464 15.49 -6.13 21.20
CA ARG A 464 15.67 -7.51 20.74
C ARG A 464 16.97 -8.13 21.26
N ILE A 465 18.07 -7.37 21.22
CA ILE A 465 19.38 -7.80 21.73
C ILE A 465 19.28 -7.96 23.24
N GLU A 466 18.73 -6.95 23.93
CA GLU A 466 18.53 -6.99 25.38
C GLU A 466 17.72 -8.22 25.80
N LYS A 467 16.56 -8.45 25.18
CA LYS A 467 15.70 -9.59 25.48
C LYS A 467 16.42 -10.92 25.25
N TRP A 468 17.13 -11.06 24.13
CA TRP A 468 17.92 -12.27 23.87
C TRP A 468 19.04 -12.45 24.92
N VAL A 469 19.74 -11.38 25.30
CA VAL A 469 20.76 -11.43 26.36
C VAL A 469 20.12 -11.89 27.68
N LEU A 470 19.03 -11.26 28.10
CA LEU A 470 18.33 -11.57 29.34
C LEU A 470 17.81 -13.02 29.38
N GLN A 471 17.29 -13.53 28.27
CA GLN A 471 16.67 -14.86 28.20
C GLN A 471 17.68 -15.98 27.95
N SER A 472 18.66 -15.76 27.07
CA SER A 472 19.54 -16.82 26.55
C SER A 472 20.97 -16.75 27.09
N VAL A 473 21.44 -15.57 27.51
CA VAL A 473 22.85 -15.35 27.87
C VAL A 473 23.04 -15.18 29.38
N VAL A 474 22.14 -14.46 30.05
CA VAL A 474 22.22 -14.16 31.50
C VAL A 474 22.36 -15.42 32.37
N PRO A 475 21.65 -16.55 32.15
CA PRO A 475 21.86 -17.75 32.94
C PRO A 475 23.31 -18.25 32.91
N SER A 476 23.93 -18.25 31.72
CA SER A 476 25.34 -18.65 31.55
C SER A 476 26.28 -17.63 32.18
N LEU A 477 26.02 -16.33 32.03
CA LEU A 477 26.79 -15.28 32.71
C LEU A 477 26.73 -15.41 34.24
N ALA A 478 25.58 -15.81 34.78
CA ALA A 478 25.41 -16.06 36.21
C ALA A 478 26.24 -17.25 36.70
N VAL A 479 26.37 -18.31 35.90
CA VAL A 479 27.29 -19.44 36.18
C VAL A 479 28.73 -18.95 36.21
N LEU A 480 29.18 -18.26 35.15
CA LEU A 480 30.54 -17.74 35.04
C LEU A 480 30.89 -16.79 36.20
N LYS A 481 29.92 -15.99 36.64
CA LYS A 481 30.08 -15.12 37.81
C LYS A 481 30.29 -15.91 39.11
N LYS A 482 29.54 -17.00 39.32
CA LYS A 482 29.67 -17.84 40.52
C LYS A 482 30.92 -18.72 40.51
N THR A 483 31.43 -19.07 39.33
CA THR A 483 32.65 -19.90 39.17
C THR A 483 33.94 -19.07 39.11
N GLY A 484 33.86 -17.74 39.22
CA GLY A 484 35.04 -16.86 39.28
C GLY A 484 35.55 -16.34 37.92
N HIS A 485 34.87 -16.67 36.81
CA HIS A 485 35.25 -16.31 35.45
C HIS A 485 34.67 -14.96 34.96
N TRP A 486 34.08 -14.15 35.84
CA TRP A 486 33.47 -12.87 35.45
C TRP A 486 34.46 -11.86 34.89
N HIS A 487 35.69 -11.85 35.43
CA HIS A 487 36.72 -10.89 35.02
C HIS A 487 37.08 -11.05 33.53
N GLU A 488 37.23 -12.29 33.07
CA GLU A 488 37.52 -12.63 31.67
C GLU A 488 36.44 -12.12 30.72
N ILE A 489 35.16 -12.17 31.14
CA ILE A 489 34.04 -11.63 30.38
C ILE A 489 34.08 -10.11 30.29
N ILE A 490 34.38 -9.41 31.41
CA ILE A 490 34.49 -7.95 31.42
C ILE A 490 35.66 -7.48 30.55
N GLU A 491 36.81 -8.16 30.64
CA GLU A 491 37.95 -7.88 29.78
C GLU A 491 37.57 -8.04 28.30
N ALA A 492 36.95 -9.16 27.93
CA ALA A 492 36.49 -9.41 26.57
C ALA A 492 35.52 -8.32 26.07
N ILE A 493 34.55 -7.88 26.90
CA ILE A 493 33.61 -6.80 26.57
C ILE A 493 34.34 -5.46 26.35
N ASN A 494 35.38 -5.17 27.13
CA ASN A 494 36.13 -3.92 27.01
C ASN A 494 37.09 -3.92 25.80
N THR A 495 37.52 -5.09 25.35
CA THR A 495 38.46 -5.22 24.22
C THR A 495 37.79 -5.53 22.89
N VAL A 496 36.53 -5.96 22.87
CA VAL A 496 35.87 -6.39 21.63
C VAL A 496 35.62 -5.19 20.72
N GLU A 497 36.06 -5.30 19.47
CA GLU A 497 35.71 -4.35 18.42
C GLU A 497 34.31 -4.67 17.89
N LEU A 498 33.42 -3.69 17.90
CA LEU A 498 32.09 -3.83 17.32
C LEU A 498 32.18 -3.98 15.80
N SER A 499 31.40 -4.90 15.24
CA SER A 499 31.24 -5.03 13.80
C SER A 499 30.63 -3.76 13.18
N ALA A 500 30.80 -3.55 11.88
CA ALA A 500 30.23 -2.39 11.21
C ALA A 500 28.70 -2.28 11.39
N GLU A 501 27.99 -3.42 11.41
CA GLU A 501 26.54 -3.47 11.71
C GLU A 501 26.24 -3.00 13.14
N GLN A 502 26.99 -3.52 14.12
CA GLN A 502 26.82 -3.14 15.53
C GLN A 502 27.14 -1.67 15.75
N GLN A 503 28.18 -1.13 15.09
CA GLN A 503 28.51 0.29 15.13
C GLN A 503 27.36 1.14 14.58
N LYS A 504 26.76 0.76 13.45
CA LYS A 504 25.60 1.49 12.90
C LYS A 504 24.38 1.42 13.80
N LEU A 505 24.12 0.27 14.41
CA LEU A 505 23.04 0.11 15.37
C LEU A 505 23.24 1.03 16.58
N VAL A 506 24.44 1.04 17.18
CA VAL A 506 24.80 1.97 18.26
C VAL A 506 24.64 3.42 17.83
N MET A 507 25.15 3.80 16.65
CA MET A 507 24.99 5.17 16.13
C MET A 507 23.52 5.56 15.97
N ALA A 508 22.67 4.65 15.50
CA ALA A 508 21.25 4.91 15.28
C ALA A 508 20.43 4.93 16.58
N THR A 509 20.85 4.20 17.63
CA THR A 509 20.15 4.18 18.93
C THR A 509 20.66 5.22 19.92
N THR A 510 21.93 5.63 19.82
CA THR A 510 22.58 6.53 20.79
C THR A 510 22.56 8.00 20.35
N LYS A 511 22.29 8.30 19.07
CA LYS A 511 22.13 9.68 18.56
C LYS A 511 20.78 10.31 19.00
N ASN A 512 20.71 10.60 20.29
CA ASN A 512 19.97 11.72 20.89
C ASN A 512 20.88 12.58 21.80
N ALA A 513 22.20 12.34 21.83
CA ALA A 513 23.15 13.24 22.48
C ALA A 513 24.22 13.71 21.48
N ILE A 514 24.34 15.03 21.35
CA ILE A 514 25.36 15.78 20.60
C ILE A 514 25.02 16.04 19.14
N THR A 515 24.16 17.04 18.99
CA THR A 515 24.25 18.11 17.98
C THR A 515 25.70 18.43 17.61
N GLN A 516 26.12 18.10 16.38
CA GLN A 516 27.07 18.90 15.57
C GLN A 516 26.77 18.59 14.09
N ALA A 517 26.05 19.48 13.42
CA ALA A 517 26.60 20.58 12.61
C ALA A 517 26.86 20.18 11.15
N SER A 518 25.78 20.12 10.36
CA SER A 518 25.81 20.63 8.98
C SER A 518 24.42 21.17 8.64
N LYS A 519 24.38 22.27 7.88
CA LYS A 519 23.18 23.04 7.50
C LYS A 519 22.22 22.31 6.53
N GLN A 520 21.99 21.02 6.73
CA GLN A 520 20.92 20.28 6.04
C GLN A 520 20.09 19.56 7.10
N LEU A 521 18.96 20.17 7.46
CA LEU A 521 17.90 19.69 8.34
C LEU A 521 18.39 18.80 9.50
N ASN A 522 18.68 19.44 10.65
CA ASN A 522 18.83 18.76 11.93
C ASN A 522 17.50 18.11 12.31
N ILE A 523 17.35 16.84 11.96
CA ILE A 523 16.26 15.98 12.39
C ILE A 523 16.45 15.73 13.91
N ASN A 524 15.55 16.25 14.73
CA ASN A 524 15.57 16.09 16.19
C ASN A 524 14.79 14.83 16.59
N PHE A 525 15.51 13.79 17.04
CA PHE A 525 14.93 12.50 17.42
C PHE A 525 14.19 12.49 18.77
N GLU A 526 14.12 13.62 19.48
CA GLU A 526 13.45 13.75 20.78
C GLU A 526 11.93 14.04 20.71
N LYS A 527 11.35 14.37 19.54
CA LYS A 527 9.88 14.58 19.44
C LYS A 527 9.12 13.30 19.87
N PRO A 528 8.13 13.39 20.79
CA PRO A 528 7.43 12.23 21.31
C PRO A 528 6.77 11.40 20.20
N THR A 529 6.91 10.08 20.30
CA THR A 529 6.29 9.08 19.43
C THR A 529 4.80 8.94 19.75
N LYS A 530 4.01 9.99 19.55
CA LYS A 530 2.56 9.85 19.72
C LYS A 530 2.02 9.11 18.50
N LYS A 531 1.15 8.14 18.73
CA LYS A 531 0.32 7.53 17.71
C LYS A 531 -0.72 8.54 17.26
N TYR A 532 -0.95 8.69 15.97
CA TYR A 532 -1.95 9.63 15.44
C TYR A 532 -2.53 9.13 14.12
N ASN A 533 -3.64 9.72 13.71
CA ASN A 533 -4.33 9.42 12.45
C ASN A 533 -3.71 10.23 11.31
N GLU A 534 -3.49 9.60 10.15
CA GLU A 534 -2.90 10.22 8.97
C GLU A 534 -3.73 11.41 8.47
N ASP A 535 -5.06 11.27 8.54
CA ASP A 535 -6.00 12.21 7.98
C ASP A 535 -6.26 13.44 8.88
N ASP A 536 -5.72 13.47 10.11
CA ASP A 536 -5.89 14.60 11.02
C ASP A 536 -4.88 15.72 10.67
N GLU A 537 -5.25 16.99 10.89
CA GLU A 537 -4.34 18.14 10.68
C GLU A 537 -3.04 18.04 11.51
N GLN A 538 -3.09 17.34 12.65
CA GLN A 538 -1.95 17.00 13.51
C GLN A 538 -0.90 16.11 12.81
N GLY A 539 -1.30 15.37 11.76
CA GLY A 539 -0.40 14.57 10.94
C GLY A 539 0.68 15.40 10.22
N LYS A 540 0.54 16.72 10.14
CA LYS A 540 1.55 17.61 9.55
C LYS A 540 2.64 18.05 10.53
N GLY A 541 2.67 17.54 11.76
CA GLY A 541 3.70 17.90 12.75
C GLY A 541 3.58 19.35 13.27
N HIS A 542 2.43 20.00 13.05
CA HIS A 542 2.10 21.27 13.68
C HIS A 542 1.66 21.01 15.12
N ASP A 543 2.63 20.99 16.03
CA ASP A 543 2.33 21.25 17.43
C ASP A 543 2.07 22.76 17.57
N ASN A 544 0.82 23.14 17.87
CA ASN A 544 0.53 24.45 18.44
C ASN A 544 1.09 24.46 19.88
N VAL A 545 2.37 24.79 20.06
CA VAL A 545 2.92 25.57 21.21
C VAL A 545 4.22 26.23 20.77
#